data_AF-A0A1T4XPM5-F1
#
_entry.id   AF-A0A1T4XPM5-F1
#
_cell.length_a   1.000
_cell.length_b   1.000
_cell.length_c   1.000
_cell.angle_alpha   90.00
_cell.angle_beta   90.00
_cell.angle_gamma   90.00
#
_symmetry.space_group_name_H-M   'P 1'
#
loop_
_entity.id
_entity.type
_entity.pdbx_description
1 polymer ?
#
loop_
_entity_poly.entity_id
_entity_poly.type
_entity_poly.pdbx_seq_one_letter_code
_entity_poly.pdbx_strand_id
1 'polypeptide(L)'
;MNQNIEVINKHLWAVKFSFLPFISEIDYKPDSEIPAYEEFGRVTNDGLLILNKDYPGYKIFKEWLPKLMKKKDKQLNKEIKAAQALKNKTDWQTVYAAMLQVEAERRKKERGEK
;
A
#
# COMPACT_ATOMS: atom_id res chain seq x y z
N MET A 1 -21.90 -1.41 -2.07
CA MET A 1 -20.52 -1.18 -1.61
C MET A 1 -20.51 -1.31 -0.10
N ASN A 2 -19.65 -2.15 0.47
CA ASN A 2 -19.59 -2.40 1.92
C ASN A 2 -19.24 -1.12 2.71
N GLN A 3 -20.02 -0.77 3.72
CA GLN A 3 -19.85 0.47 4.50
C GLN A 3 -18.54 0.52 5.31
N ASN A 4 -17.90 -0.63 5.53
CA ASN A 4 -16.63 -0.70 6.25
C ASN A 4 -15.42 -0.30 5.39
N ILE A 5 -15.59 -0.29 4.06
CA ILE A 5 -14.57 0.11 3.10
C ILE A 5 -14.68 1.61 2.86
N GLU A 6 -13.58 2.32 3.11
CA GLU A 6 -13.39 3.67 2.62
C GLU A 6 -12.64 3.63 1.30
N VAL A 7 -13.27 4.13 0.23
CA VAL A 7 -12.64 4.24 -1.09
C VAL A 7 -11.94 5.60 -1.17
N ILE A 8 -10.61 5.62 -1.14
CA ILE A 8 -9.80 6.86 -1.25
C ILE A 8 -9.66 7.24 -2.73
N ASN A 9 -9.36 6.27 -3.59
CA ASN A 9 -9.46 6.38 -5.04
C ASN A 9 -9.64 4.97 -5.67
N LYS A 10 -9.70 4.89 -7.01
CA LYS A 10 -9.90 3.62 -7.72
C LYS A 10 -8.87 2.52 -7.41
N HIS A 11 -7.67 2.89 -6.96
CA HIS A 11 -6.52 2.02 -6.73
C HIS A 11 -6.08 1.97 -5.26
N LEU A 12 -6.79 2.68 -4.38
CA LEU A 12 -6.44 2.80 -2.97
C LEU A 12 -7.70 2.81 -2.11
N TRP A 13 -7.88 1.77 -1.31
CA TRP A 13 -8.96 1.66 -0.34
C TRP A 13 -8.39 1.61 1.08
N ALA A 14 -9.27 1.76 2.07
CA ALA A 14 -8.93 1.63 3.47
C ALA A 14 -10.03 0.88 4.24
N VAL A 15 -9.62 -0.04 5.11
CA VAL A 15 -10.52 -0.89 5.89
C VAL A 15 -9.83 -1.29 7.20
N LYS A 16 -10.59 -1.64 8.24
CA LYS A 16 -10.01 -2.30 9.40
C LYS A 16 -9.71 -3.74 9.02
N PHE A 17 -8.48 -4.21 9.21
CA PHE A 17 -8.11 -5.55 8.75
C PHE A 17 -8.87 -6.66 9.51
N SER A 18 -9.32 -6.39 10.74
CA SER A 18 -10.24 -7.25 11.47
C SER A 18 -11.58 -7.49 10.75
N PHE A 19 -11.96 -6.63 9.80
CA PHE A 19 -13.18 -6.78 9.00
C PHE A 19 -12.97 -7.48 7.66
N LEU A 20 -11.72 -7.62 7.19
CA LEU A 20 -11.41 -8.25 5.90
C LEU A 20 -11.96 -9.67 5.75
N PRO A 21 -11.94 -10.55 6.77
CA PRO A 21 -12.54 -11.88 6.66
C PRO A 21 -14.04 -11.90 6.34
N PHE A 22 -14.73 -10.76 6.53
CA PHE A 22 -16.17 -10.61 6.28
C PHE A 22 -16.49 -9.83 4.99
N ILE A 23 -15.48 -9.49 4.20
CA ILE A 23 -15.61 -8.68 2.98
C ILE A 23 -15.21 -9.55 1.79
N SER A 24 -16.22 -10.16 1.15
CA SER A 24 -16.00 -11.06 0.01
C SER A 24 -15.43 -10.37 -1.23
N GLU A 25 -15.53 -9.03 -1.32
CA GLU A 25 -14.99 -8.26 -2.44
C GLU A 25 -13.45 -8.19 -2.44
N ILE A 26 -12.79 -8.60 -1.34
CA ILE A 26 -11.34 -8.52 -1.19
C ILE A 26 -10.81 -9.94 -0.93
N ASP A 27 -9.96 -10.44 -1.82
CA ASP A 27 -9.20 -11.68 -1.57
C ASP A 27 -8.10 -11.42 -0.53
N TYR A 28 -8.45 -11.59 0.75
CA TYR A 28 -7.54 -11.46 1.88
C TYR A 28 -7.37 -12.79 2.60
N LYS A 29 -6.13 -13.25 2.68
CA LYS A 29 -5.72 -14.36 3.55
C LYS A 29 -4.82 -13.80 4.65
N PRO A 30 -5.24 -13.77 5.92
CA PRO A 30 -4.41 -13.27 7.00
C PRO A 30 -3.09 -14.05 7.03
N ASP A 31 -2.00 -13.33 7.23
CA ASP A 31 -0.72 -13.96 7.51
C ASP A 31 -0.69 -14.34 8.99
N SER A 32 -0.50 -15.62 9.30
CA SER A 32 -0.46 -16.09 10.69
C SER A 32 0.76 -15.58 11.46
N GLU A 33 1.81 -15.12 10.76
CA GLU A 33 3.04 -14.61 11.37
C GLU A 33 2.97 -13.11 11.67
N ILE A 34 2.02 -12.37 11.08
CA ILE A 34 1.91 -10.92 11.22
C ILE A 34 0.54 -10.58 11.84
N PRO A 35 0.50 -10.05 13.07
CA PRO A 35 -0.75 -9.59 13.65
C PRO A 35 -1.42 -8.54 12.76
N ALA A 36 -2.74 -8.66 12.57
CA ALA A 36 -3.48 -7.79 11.65
C ALA A 36 -3.34 -6.28 11.95
N TYR A 37 -3.03 -5.88 13.18
CA TYR A 37 -2.81 -4.48 13.56
C TYR A 37 -1.40 -3.95 13.22
N GLU A 38 -0.44 -4.84 12.96
CA GLU A 38 0.93 -4.48 12.55
C GLU A 38 1.06 -4.40 11.03
N GLU A 39 0.12 -4.99 10.30
CA GLU A 39 0.04 -4.88 8.85
C GLU A 39 -0.49 -3.49 8.45
N PHE A 40 0.35 -2.67 7.82
CA PHE A 40 -0.04 -1.32 7.40
C PHE A 40 -1.01 -1.31 6.21
N GLY A 41 -0.90 -2.31 5.35
CA GLY A 41 -1.67 -2.44 4.14
C GLY A 41 -1.17 -3.56 3.24
N ARG A 42 -1.97 -3.93 2.25
CA ARG A 42 -1.69 -5.03 1.32
C ARG A 42 -2.07 -4.67 -0.10
N VAL A 43 -1.25 -5.12 -1.05
CA VAL A 43 -1.55 -5.07 -2.48
C VAL A 43 -2.19 -6.39 -2.92
N THR A 44 -3.43 -6.32 -3.39
CA THR A 44 -4.17 -7.46 -3.95
C THR A 44 -3.63 -7.87 -5.32
N ASN A 45 -4.04 -9.05 -5.81
CA ASN A 45 -3.59 -9.58 -7.11
C ASN A 45 -4.03 -8.75 -8.31
N ASP A 46 -5.12 -8.00 -8.20
CA ASP A 46 -5.64 -7.06 -9.20
C ASP A 46 -5.03 -5.66 -9.10
N GLY A 47 -4.07 -5.44 -8.20
CA GLY A 47 -3.38 -4.16 -8.07
C GLY A 47 -4.20 -3.09 -7.34
N LEU A 48 -5.08 -3.49 -6.42
CA LEU A 48 -5.66 -2.60 -5.42
C LEU A 48 -4.77 -2.58 -4.18
N LEU A 49 -4.42 -1.39 -3.69
CA LEU A 49 -3.78 -1.23 -2.39
C LEU A 49 -4.83 -0.97 -1.31
N ILE A 50 -4.83 -1.78 -0.27
CA ILE A 50 -5.77 -1.70 0.85
C ILE A 50 -5.00 -1.30 2.10
N LEU A 51 -5.33 -0.16 2.70
CA LEU A 51 -4.72 0.32 3.93
C LEU A 51 -5.48 -0.14 5.16
N ASN A 52 -4.74 -0.52 6.19
CA ASN A 52 -5.31 -0.82 7.49
C ASN A 52 -5.60 0.46 8.28
N LYS A 53 -6.88 0.69 8.62
CA LYS A 53 -7.31 1.85 9.41
C LYS A 53 -6.78 1.84 10.85
N ASP A 54 -6.47 0.66 11.39
CA ASP A 54 -6.01 0.51 12.77
C ASP A 54 -4.47 0.62 12.90
N TYR A 55 -3.74 0.70 11.77
CA TYR A 55 -2.29 0.88 11.79
C TYR A 55 -1.92 2.31 12.23
N PRO A 56 -0.95 2.51 13.16
CA PRO A 56 -0.60 3.84 13.68
C PRO A 56 -0.22 4.87 12.59
N GLY A 57 0.44 4.42 11.53
CA GLY A 57 0.83 5.26 10.39
C GLY A 57 -0.27 5.51 9.35
N TYR A 58 -1.51 5.04 9.57
CA TYR A 58 -2.59 5.12 8.58
C TYR A 58 -2.79 6.51 8.00
N LYS A 59 -2.82 7.55 8.84
CA LYS A 59 -3.01 8.95 8.39
C LYS A 59 -1.89 9.41 7.44
N ILE A 60 -0.65 9.02 7.72
CA ILE A 60 0.50 9.34 6.88
C ILE A 60 0.34 8.64 5.51
N PHE A 61 0.04 7.35 5.51
CA PHE A 61 -0.11 6.60 4.26
C PHE A 61 -1.28 7.07 3.40
N LYS A 62 -2.41 7.36 4.04
CA LYS A 62 -3.60 7.93 3.39
C LYS A 62 -3.27 9.26 2.68
N GLU A 63 -2.40 10.07 3.25
CA GLU A 63 -2.02 11.35 2.66
C GLU A 63 -0.98 11.21 1.54
N TRP A 64 0.03 10.35 1.73
CA TRP A 64 1.19 10.27 0.85
C TRP A 64 0.99 9.35 -0.35
N LEU A 65 0.34 8.19 -0.20
CA LEU A 65 0.16 7.23 -1.29
C LEU A 65 -0.60 7.82 -2.50
N PRO A 66 -1.67 8.61 -2.34
CA PRO A 66 -2.31 9.27 -3.48
C PRO A 66 -1.37 10.21 -4.24
N LYS A 67 -0.41 10.85 -3.56
CA LYS A 67 0.59 11.72 -4.19
C LYS A 67 1.60 10.89 -5.00
N LEU A 68 2.01 9.73 -4.48
CA LEU A 68 2.89 8.79 -5.18
C LEU A 68 2.21 8.17 -6.41
N MET A 69 0.93 7.77 -6.27
CA MET A 69 0.13 7.20 -7.36
C MET A 69 0.00 8.13 -8.57
N LYS A 70 0.08 9.46 -8.37
CA LYS A 70 0.06 10.46 -9.45
C LYS A 70 1.38 10.53 -10.24
N LYS A 71 2.49 9.99 -9.72
CA LYS A 71 3.78 10.01 -10.41
C LYS A 71 3.76 9.09 -11.64
N LYS A 72 4.45 9.49 -12.71
CA LYS A 72 4.69 8.62 -13.86
C LYS A 72 5.68 7.50 -13.48
N ASP A 73 5.59 6.35 -14.14
CA ASP A 73 6.51 5.22 -13.89
C ASP A 73 7.99 5.62 -13.93
N LYS A 74 8.37 6.46 -14.90
CA LYS A 74 9.75 6.95 -15.02
C LYS A 74 10.20 7.74 -13.78
N GLN A 75 9.31 8.53 -13.18
CA GLN A 75 9.61 9.28 -11.96
C GLN A 75 9.70 8.34 -10.74
N LEU A 76 8.73 7.42 -10.61
CA LEU A 76 8.70 6.41 -9.55
C LEU A 76 9.99 5.58 -9.56
N ASN A 77 10.36 5.04 -10.72
CA ASN A 77 11.58 4.23 -10.89
C ASN A 77 12.86 5.03 -10.62
N LYS A 78 12.89 6.33 -10.97
CA LYS A 78 14.03 7.21 -10.65
C LYS A 78 14.17 7.39 -9.14
N GLU A 79 13.07 7.64 -8.44
CA GLU A 79 13.07 7.82 -6.98
C GLU A 79 13.39 6.53 -6.24
N ILE A 80 12.92 5.38 -6.72
CA ILE A 80 13.31 4.05 -6.21
C ILE A 80 14.83 3.87 -6.30
N LYS A 81 15.42 4.13 -7.47
CA LYS A 81 16.87 4.01 -7.66
C LYS A 81 17.64 4.97 -6.77
N ALA A 82 17.17 6.21 -6.63
CA ALA A 82 17.77 7.20 -5.75
C ALA A 82 17.72 6.75 -4.29
N ALA A 83 16.58 6.22 -3.83
CA ALA A 83 16.42 5.68 -2.49
C ALA A 83 17.34 4.48 -2.26
N GLN A 84 17.47 3.57 -3.22
CA GLN A 84 18.38 2.41 -3.13
C GLN A 84 19.86 2.85 -3.00
N ALA A 85 20.26 3.92 -3.68
CA ALA A 85 21.63 4.43 -3.62
C ALA A 85 21.99 5.12 -2.29
N LEU A 86 21.01 5.50 -1.45
CA LEU A 86 21.27 6.10 -0.14
C LEU A 86 21.82 5.06 0.85
N LYS A 87 23.05 5.27 1.31
CA LYS A 87 23.74 4.43 2.31
C LYS A 87 23.16 4.59 3.71
N ASN A 88 22.88 5.81 4.14
CA ASN A 88 22.37 6.12 5.48
C ASN A 88 20.99 6.76 5.37
N LYS A 89 19.94 5.93 5.40
CA LYS A 89 18.55 6.39 5.33
C LYS A 89 18.09 6.83 6.71
N THR A 90 17.41 7.97 6.78
CA THR A 90 16.58 8.29 7.95
C THR A 90 15.36 7.37 8.00
N ASP A 91 14.70 7.26 9.15
CA ASP A 91 13.47 6.46 9.29
C ASP A 91 12.41 6.86 8.27
N TRP A 92 12.24 8.17 8.06
CA TRP A 92 11.34 8.69 7.03
C TRP A 92 11.75 8.27 5.62
N GLN A 93 13.04 8.30 5.28
CA GLN A 93 13.51 7.86 3.97
C GLN A 93 13.30 6.36 3.76
N THR A 94 13.40 5.56 4.82
CA THR A 94 13.09 4.12 4.79
C THR A 94 11.60 3.90 4.52
N VAL A 95 10.72 4.59 5.24
CA VAL A 95 9.26 4.52 5.03
C VAL A 95 8.88 5.01 3.63
N TYR A 96 9.46 6.13 3.18
CA TYR A 96 9.21 6.66 1.84
C TYR A 96 9.66 5.69 0.74
N ALA A 97 10.84 5.07 0.90
CA ALA A 97 11.33 4.05 -0.02
C ALA A 97 10.39 2.84 -0.08
N ALA A 98 9.88 2.38 1.08
CA ALA A 98 8.91 1.30 1.14
C ALA A 98 7.61 1.67 0.41
N MET A 99 7.07 2.87 0.62
CA MET A 99 5.87 3.33 -0.11
C MET A 99 6.07 3.37 -1.63
N LEU A 100 7.26 3.76 -2.10
CA LEU A 100 7.60 3.72 -3.53
C LEU A 100 7.58 2.29 -4.08
N GLN A 101 8.15 1.33 -3.34
CA GLN A 101 8.15 -0.09 -3.73
C GLN A 101 6.74 -0.65 -3.80
N VAL A 102 5.91 -0.36 -2.80
CA VAL A 102 4.51 -0.81 -2.74
C VAL A 102 3.71 -0.28 -3.92
N GLU A 103 3.85 1.00 -4.27
CA GLU A 103 3.16 1.54 -5.46
C GLU A 103 3.69 0.93 -6.77
N ALA A 104 4.98 0.60 -6.84
CA ALA A 104 5.53 -0.09 -8.00
C ALA A 104 5.00 -1.53 -8.12
N GLU A 105 4.94 -2.28 -7.00
CA GLU A 105 4.34 -3.61 -6.94
C GLU A 105 2.86 -3.58 -7.36
N ARG A 106 2.11 -2.60 -6.85
CA ARG A 106 0.70 -2.39 -7.20
C ARG A 106 0.50 -2.22 -8.70
N ARG A 107 1.33 -1.40 -9.36
CA ARG A 107 1.28 -1.22 -10.83
C ARG A 107 1.60 -2.49 -11.59
N LYS A 108 2.56 -3.29 -11.11
CA LYS A 108 2.89 -4.58 -11.73
C LYS A 108 1.71 -5.55 -11.67
N LYS A 109 1.09 -5.68 -10.50
CA LYS A 109 -0.11 -6.52 -10.30
C LYS A 109 -1.30 -6.04 -11.14
N GLU A 110 -1.55 -4.73 -11.18
CA GLU A 110 -2.59 -4.13 -12.05
C GLU A 110 -2.38 -4.47 -13.54
N ARG A 111 -1.13 -4.61 -13.98
CA ARG A 111 -0.77 -4.96 -15.37
C ARG A 111 -0.67 -6.45 -15.63
N GLY A 112 -0.78 -7.29 -14.60
CA GLY A 112 -0.54 -8.73 -14.70
C GLY A 112 0.92 -9.10 -14.96
N GLU A 113 1.87 -8.22 -14.61
CA GLU A 113 3.30 -8.50 -14.69
C GLU A 113 3.71 -9.45 -13.53
N LYS A 114 4.42 -10.54 -13.85
CA LYS A 114 4.95 -11.51 -12.87
C LYS A 114 6.18 -10.98 -12.14
#